data_AF-A0A8J2WJB3-F1
#
_entry.id   AF-A0A8J2WJB3-F1
#
_cell.length_a   1.000
_cell.length_b   1.000
_cell.length_c   1.000
_cell.angle_alpha   90.00
_cell.angle_beta   90.00
_cell.angle_gamma   90.00
#
_symmetry.space_group_name_H-M   'P 1'
#
loop_
_entity.id
_entity.type
_entity.pdbx_description
1 polymer ?
#
loop_
_entity_poly.entity_id
_entity_poly.type
_entity_poly.pdbx_seq_one_letter_code
_entity_poly.pdbx_strand_id
1 'polypeptide(L)'
;MEVLSKSGDGFAFEQPPAGSDQVPVEAENDSKLVENACFSTSYHSCSKEQVIDLSALGINSEVIKQCKPKIHIIDWYAGRFDCGCVEHCFKEYPDNVRFVKFYHGGTDRQFWAGHYGAKMTGSSVIISFD
;
A
#
# COMPACT_ATOMS: atom_id res chain seq x y z
N MET A 1 1.71 -6.22 -8.40
CA MET A 1 0.42 -5.83 -7.79
C MET A 1 -0.68 -6.58 -8.52
N GLU A 2 -1.61 -7.18 -7.78
CA GLU A 2 -2.76 -7.91 -8.31
C GLU A 2 -4.05 -7.33 -7.73
N VAL A 3 -5.11 -7.21 -8.54
CA VAL A 3 -6.44 -6.80 -8.08
C VAL A 3 -7.21 -8.06 -7.69
N LEU A 4 -7.62 -8.15 -6.43
CA LEU A 4 -8.33 -9.30 -5.88
C LEU A 4 -9.85 -9.16 -5.98
N SER A 5 -10.36 -7.94 -5.84
CA SER A 5 -11.77 -7.64 -6.07
C SER A 5 -11.96 -6.28 -6.72
N LYS A 6 -12.98 -6.17 -7.57
CA LYS A 6 -13.37 -4.95 -8.29
C LYS A 6 -14.89 -4.88 -8.46
N SER A 7 -15.59 -4.51 -7.39
CA SER A 7 -17.04 -4.37 -7.41
C SER A 7 -17.45 -2.91 -7.66
N GLY A 8 -18.71 -2.66 -8.01
CA GLY A 8 -19.15 -1.32 -8.42
C GLY A 8 -18.44 -0.91 -9.72
N ASP A 9 -17.92 0.31 -9.76
CA ASP A 9 -17.12 0.80 -10.89
C ASP A 9 -15.64 0.37 -10.81
N GLY A 10 -15.26 -0.32 -9.73
CA GLY A 10 -13.90 -0.84 -9.51
C GLY A 10 -12.95 0.19 -8.91
N PHE A 11 -11.68 0.11 -9.33
CA PHE A 11 -10.65 1.08 -8.95
C PHE A 11 -10.54 2.17 -10.02
N ALA A 12 -10.40 3.42 -9.60
CA ALA A 12 -9.97 4.51 -10.46
C ALA A 12 -8.59 5.02 -10.06
N PHE A 13 -7.88 5.57 -11.03
CA PHE A 13 -6.70 6.39 -10.81
C PHE A 13 -7.14 7.86 -10.82
N GLU A 14 -6.71 8.63 -9.83
CA GLU A 14 -7.04 10.04 -9.68
C GLU A 14 -5.77 10.88 -9.55
N GLN A 15 -5.70 11.98 -10.30
CA GLN A 15 -4.64 12.99 -10.24
C GLN A 15 -5.22 14.37 -10.61
N PRO A 16 -5.44 15.28 -9.65
CA PRO A 16 -5.30 15.10 -8.21
C PRO A 16 -6.42 14.20 -7.62
N PRO A 17 -6.24 13.65 -6.41
CA PRO A 17 -7.31 12.97 -5.69
C PRO A 17 -8.52 13.88 -5.44
N ALA A 18 -9.70 13.41 -5.81
CA ALA A 18 -10.92 14.18 -5.67
C ALA A 18 -11.47 14.11 -4.24
N GLY A 19 -11.60 15.27 -3.58
CA GLY A 19 -12.23 15.37 -2.26
C GLY A 19 -11.41 14.77 -1.12
N SER A 20 -10.08 14.77 -1.25
CA SER A 20 -9.12 14.55 -0.16
C SER A 20 -8.08 15.66 -0.15
N ASP A 21 -7.29 15.74 0.93
CA ASP A 21 -6.12 16.62 0.95
C ASP A 21 -5.08 16.17 -0.09
N GLN A 22 -4.10 17.04 -0.34
CA GLN A 22 -2.94 16.69 -1.17
C GLN A 22 -2.23 15.47 -0.57
N VAL A 23 -1.90 14.52 -1.43
CA VAL A 23 -1.06 13.39 -1.04
C VAL A 23 0.28 13.95 -0.56
N PRO A 24 0.86 13.43 0.54
CA PRO A 24 2.21 13.81 0.94
C PRO A 24 3.15 13.69 -0.25
N VAL A 25 3.90 14.76 -0.54
CA VAL A 25 5.05 14.68 -1.43
C VAL A 25 6.06 13.85 -0.66
N GLU A 26 6.06 12.53 -0.87
CA GLU A 26 7.07 11.66 -0.27
C GLU A 26 8.42 12.14 -0.80
N ALA A 27 9.18 12.75 0.10
CA ALA A 27 10.41 13.45 -0.17
C ALA A 27 11.42 12.57 -0.92
N GLU A 28 11.82 13.04 -2.10
CA GLU A 28 13.16 12.94 -2.72
C GLU A 28 13.84 11.58 -2.91
N ASN A 29 13.24 10.44 -2.56
CA ASN A 29 13.92 9.14 -2.67
C ASN A 29 13.42 8.30 -3.84
N ASP A 30 13.89 8.61 -5.06
CA ASP A 30 13.94 7.75 -6.27
C ASP A 30 12.66 6.94 -6.62
N SER A 31 11.54 7.29 -6.00
CA SER A 31 10.31 6.52 -6.08
C SER A 31 9.58 7.01 -7.31
N LYS A 32 9.35 6.09 -8.25
CA LYS A 32 8.59 6.32 -9.49
C LYS A 32 7.09 6.57 -9.23
N LEU A 33 6.76 7.18 -8.09
CA LEU A 33 5.40 7.54 -7.73
C LEU A 33 4.97 8.73 -8.58
N VAL A 34 3.73 8.69 -9.03
CA VAL A 34 3.12 9.81 -9.74
C VAL A 34 2.74 10.87 -8.70
N GLU A 35 3.26 12.08 -8.88
CA GLU A 35 3.02 13.19 -7.97
C GLU A 35 1.53 13.46 -7.80
N ASN A 36 1.11 13.59 -6.54
CA ASN A 36 -0.25 13.92 -6.15
C ASN A 36 -1.30 13.06 -6.87
N ALA A 37 -1.11 11.74 -6.83
CA ALA A 37 -2.01 10.77 -7.42
C ALA A 37 -2.35 9.63 -6.45
N CYS A 38 -3.51 9.02 -6.64
CA CYS A 38 -3.96 7.89 -5.83
C CYS A 38 -4.79 6.88 -6.62
N PHE A 39 -5.00 5.71 -6.02
CA PHE A 39 -6.07 4.81 -6.42
C PHE A 39 -7.27 4.98 -5.49
N SER A 40 -8.46 5.14 -6.05
CA SER A 40 -9.72 5.23 -5.31
C SER A 40 -10.58 4.01 -5.53
N THR A 41 -11.35 3.63 -4.51
CA THR A 41 -12.30 2.51 -4.54
C THR A 41 -13.72 3.00 -4.79
N SER A 42 -14.55 2.11 -5.34
CA SER A 42 -15.95 2.40 -5.64
C SER A 42 -16.90 2.09 -4.47
N TYR A 43 -18.20 1.98 -4.75
CA TYR A 43 -19.28 1.80 -3.77
C TYR A 43 -19.51 0.36 -3.31
N HIS A 44 -18.70 -0.57 -3.81
CA HIS A 44 -18.64 -1.94 -3.34
C HIS A 44 -17.18 -2.39 -3.18
N SER A 45 -16.97 -3.54 -2.58
CA SER A 45 -15.64 -4.03 -2.20
C SER A 45 -14.67 -4.06 -3.39
N CYS A 46 -13.57 -3.34 -3.20
CA CYS A 46 -12.42 -3.32 -4.08
C CYS A 46 -11.17 -3.57 -3.22
N SER A 47 -10.35 -4.55 -3.59
CA SER A 47 -9.10 -4.87 -2.88
C SER A 47 -8.00 -5.27 -3.85
N LYS A 48 -6.78 -4.99 -3.45
CA LYS A 48 -5.56 -5.32 -4.19
C LYS A 48 -4.48 -5.83 -3.25
N GLU A 49 -3.54 -6.54 -3.84
CA GLU A 49 -2.43 -7.19 -3.15
C GLU A 49 -1.09 -6.84 -3.81
N GLN A 50 -0.06 -6.79 -2.97
CA GLN A 50 1.31 -6.93 -3.40
C GLN A 50 2.00 -8.07 -2.66
N VAL A 51 2.72 -8.89 -3.43
CA VAL A 51 3.57 -9.97 -2.94
C VAL A 51 5.00 -9.63 -3.32
N ILE A 52 5.89 -9.66 -2.34
CA ILE A 52 7.31 -9.35 -2.51
C ILE A 52 8.10 -10.60 -2.15
N ASP A 53 8.82 -11.15 -3.12
CA ASP A 53 9.80 -12.21 -2.87
C ASP A 53 11.12 -11.59 -2.41
N LEU A 54 11.44 -11.76 -1.12
CA LEU A 54 12.66 -11.22 -0.53
C LEU A 54 13.92 -11.78 -1.21
N SER A 55 13.86 -13.03 -1.68
CA SER A 55 14.99 -13.65 -2.36
C SER A 55 15.27 -13.01 -3.74
N ALA A 56 14.23 -12.53 -4.42
CA ALA A 56 14.39 -11.79 -5.67
C ALA A 56 15.04 -10.41 -5.46
N LEU A 57 14.99 -9.89 -4.23
CA LEU A 57 15.71 -8.68 -3.80
C LEU A 57 17.13 -8.97 -3.30
N GLY A 58 17.62 -10.22 -3.42
CA GLY A 58 18.93 -10.65 -2.92
C GLY A 58 18.95 -10.99 -1.42
N ILE A 59 17.82 -10.89 -0.73
CA ILE A 59 17.70 -11.20 0.70
C ILE A 59 17.34 -12.67 0.84
N ASN A 60 18.38 -13.49 0.82
CA ASN A 60 18.25 -14.94 0.92
C ASN A 60 18.04 -15.38 2.39
N SER A 61 17.78 -16.68 2.57
CA SER A 61 17.49 -17.26 3.89
C SER A 61 18.62 -17.10 4.91
N GLU A 62 19.87 -17.01 4.47
CA GLU A 62 21.00 -16.85 5.39
C GLU A 62 21.04 -15.43 5.97
N VAL A 63 20.78 -14.43 5.12
CA VAL A 63 20.63 -13.02 5.55
C VAL A 63 19.47 -12.89 6.54
N ILE A 64 18.32 -13.53 6.25
CA ILE A 64 17.17 -13.52 7.17
C ILE A 64 17.53 -14.12 8.54
N LYS A 65 18.21 -15.27 8.57
CA LYS A 65 18.64 -15.94 9.80
C LYS A 65 19.62 -15.10 10.62
N GLN A 66 20.63 -14.55 9.96
CA GLN A 66 21.72 -13.87 10.64
C GLN A 66 21.35 -12.45 11.07
N CYS A 67 20.65 -11.72 10.20
CA CYS A 67 20.42 -10.29 10.40
C CYS A 67 19.02 -9.96 10.94
N LYS A 68 18.01 -10.81 10.66
CA LYS A 68 16.59 -10.51 10.92
C LYS A 68 16.22 -9.03 10.66
N PRO A 69 16.47 -8.52 9.43
CA PRO A 69 16.31 -7.10 9.14
C PRO A 69 14.88 -6.64 9.42
N LYS A 70 14.71 -5.38 9.81
CA LYS A 70 13.36 -4.84 10.03
C LYS A 70 12.65 -4.73 8.70
N ILE A 71 11.38 -5.15 8.67
CA ILE A 71 10.53 -5.03 7.49
C ILE A 71 9.44 -4.00 7.81
N HIS A 72 9.56 -2.82 7.23
CA HIS A 72 8.59 -1.74 7.34
C HIS A 72 7.58 -1.85 6.19
N ILE A 73 6.29 -1.76 6.52
CA ILE A 73 5.20 -1.62 5.56
C ILE A 73 4.52 -0.30 5.87
N ILE A 74 4.47 0.59 4.87
CA ILE A 74 3.87 1.92 4.99
C ILE A 74 2.82 2.05 3.89
N ASP A 75 1.69 2.68 4.19
CA ASP A 75 0.67 3.03 3.20
C ASP A 75 -0.05 4.32 3.61
N TRP A 76 -0.26 5.21 2.64
CA TRP A 76 -1.11 6.37 2.84
C TRP A 76 -2.54 6.05 2.41
N TYR A 77 -3.52 6.51 3.19
CA TYR A 77 -4.92 6.34 2.87
C TYR A 77 -5.75 7.58 3.20
N ALA A 78 -6.86 7.75 2.50
CA ALA A 78 -7.86 8.79 2.82
C ALA A 78 -9.29 8.31 2.59
N GLY A 79 -10.20 8.68 3.50
CA GLY A 79 -11.65 8.50 3.40
C GLY A 79 -12.34 9.84 3.19
N ARG A 80 -12.52 10.26 1.94
CA ARG A 80 -12.99 11.63 1.65
C ARG A 80 -12.01 12.66 2.26
N PHE A 81 -12.48 13.52 3.15
CA PHE A 81 -11.71 14.63 3.73
C PHE A 81 -10.86 14.22 4.94
N ASP A 82 -10.90 12.96 5.39
CA ASP A 82 -9.96 12.44 6.38
C ASP A 82 -8.78 11.76 5.69
N CYS A 83 -7.56 12.09 6.14
CA CYS A 83 -6.32 11.54 5.60
C CYS A 83 -5.51 10.91 6.74
N GLY A 84 -4.84 9.80 6.46
CA GLY A 84 -4.04 9.06 7.42
C GLY A 84 -2.91 8.29 6.76
N CYS A 85 -1.96 7.88 7.59
CA CYS A 85 -0.89 6.97 7.21
C CYS A 85 -0.93 5.78 8.16
N VAL A 86 -0.69 4.59 7.63
CA VAL A 86 -0.47 3.38 8.43
C VAL A 86 0.95 2.89 8.21
N GLU A 87 1.65 2.62 9.31
CA GLU A 87 2.96 1.98 9.31
C GLU A 87 2.96 0.77 10.24
N HIS A 88 3.62 -0.30 9.81
CA HIS A 88 3.93 -1.45 10.65
C HIS A 88 5.37 -1.91 10.41
N CYS A 89 6.06 -2.28 11.50
CA CYS A 89 7.43 -2.79 11.44
C CYS A 89 7.49 -4.21 12.04
N PHE A 90 7.76 -5.20 11.20
CA PHE A 90 8.00 -6.57 11.65
C PHE A 90 9.43 -6.72 12.17
N LYS A 91 9.56 -7.31 13.35
CA LYS A 91 10.82 -7.63 14.02
C LYS A 91 10.77 -9.06 14.54
N GLU A 92 11.93 -9.68 14.72
CA GLU A 92 12.07 -10.99 15.40
C GLU A 92 11.19 -12.11 14.79
N TYR A 93 10.90 -12.02 13.49
CA TYR A 93 10.11 -13.01 12.78
C TYR A 93 10.90 -14.32 12.54
N PRO A 94 10.21 -15.44 12.27
CA PRO A 94 10.85 -16.74 12.05
C PRO A 94 11.84 -16.75 10.89
N ASP A 95 12.84 -17.64 10.98
CA ASP A 95 13.97 -17.74 10.04
C ASP A 95 13.58 -18.14 8.61
N ASN A 96 12.37 -18.68 8.43
CA ASN A 96 11.86 -19.18 7.16
C ASN A 96 11.01 -18.15 6.40
N VAL A 97 11.03 -16.87 6.81
CA VAL A 97 10.35 -15.80 6.07
C VAL A 97 11.00 -15.61 4.69
N ARG A 98 10.15 -15.59 3.66
CA ARG A 98 10.55 -15.40 2.25
C ARG A 98 9.70 -14.36 1.53
N PHE A 99 8.43 -14.26 1.89
CA PHE A 99 7.49 -13.38 1.23
C PHE A 99 6.92 -12.37 2.19
N VAL A 100 6.79 -11.13 1.73
CA VAL A 100 5.92 -10.13 2.35
C VAL A 100 4.68 -10.04 1.48
N LYS A 101 3.52 -10.24 2.08
CA LYS A 101 2.22 -10.21 1.40
C LYS A 101 1.35 -9.20 2.13
N PHE A 102 0.95 -8.13 1.46
CA PHE A 102 0.07 -7.13 2.05
C PHE A 102 -1.12 -6.83 1.15
N TYR A 103 -2.23 -6.54 1.81
CA TYR A 103 -3.54 -6.33 1.20
C TYR A 103 -4.11 -5.01 1.71
N HIS A 104 -4.77 -4.30 0.81
CA HIS A 104 -5.52 -3.11 1.16
C HIS A 104 -6.62 -2.87 0.13
N GLY A 105 -7.59 -2.06 0.52
CA GLY A 105 -8.81 -1.86 -0.24
C GLY A 105 -9.83 -1.05 0.54
N GLY A 106 -11.03 -0.96 0.00
CA GLY A 106 -12.06 -0.09 0.53
C GLY A 106 -13.44 -0.41 0.00
N THR A 107 -14.43 0.22 0.62
CA THR A 107 -15.83 0.21 0.22
C THR A 107 -16.43 1.53 0.68
N ASP A 108 -17.06 2.30 -0.21
CA ASP A 108 -17.84 3.47 0.22
C ASP A 108 -18.98 3.03 1.15
N ARG A 109 -19.13 3.73 2.28
CA ARG A 109 -20.21 3.47 3.24
C ARG A 109 -21.52 4.18 2.87
N GLN A 110 -21.48 5.11 1.92
CA GLN A 110 -22.67 5.84 1.43
C GLN A 110 -23.28 5.20 0.17
N PHE A 111 -22.59 4.21 -0.42
CA PHE A 111 -23.01 3.50 -1.62
C PHE A 111 -23.29 4.43 -2.81
N TRP A 112 -22.55 5.54 -2.94
CA TRP A 112 -22.71 6.47 -4.05
C TRP A 112 -21.98 5.96 -5.30
N ALA A 113 -22.70 5.87 -6.41
CA ALA A 113 -22.14 5.51 -7.71
C ALA A 113 -20.91 6.38 -8.04
N GLY A 114 -19.84 5.79 -8.58
CA GLY A 114 -18.54 6.44 -8.75
C GLY A 114 -17.49 6.01 -7.73
N HIS A 115 -16.50 6.87 -7.51
CA HIS A 115 -15.26 6.58 -6.78
C HIS A 115 -15.14 7.38 -5.47
N TYR A 116 -16.14 7.22 -4.60
CA TYR A 116 -16.22 7.93 -3.31
C TYR A 116 -15.70 7.10 -2.13
N GLY A 117 -15.13 5.92 -2.40
CA GLY A 117 -14.55 5.03 -1.39
C GLY A 117 -13.18 5.50 -0.90
N ALA A 118 -12.50 4.59 -0.18
CA ALA A 118 -11.16 4.83 0.30
C ALA A 118 -10.17 5.05 -0.86
N LYS A 119 -9.24 5.97 -0.64
CA LYS A 119 -8.11 6.29 -1.50
C LYS A 119 -6.84 5.75 -0.88
N MET A 120 -5.89 5.33 -1.70
CA MET A 120 -4.59 4.81 -1.24
C MET A 120 -3.47 5.11 -2.22
N THR A 121 -2.27 5.34 -1.70
CA THR A 121 -1.05 5.61 -2.47
C THR A 121 0.20 5.49 -1.59
N GLY A 122 1.40 5.55 -2.18
CA GLY A 122 2.65 5.51 -1.41
C GLY A 122 2.98 4.16 -0.77
N SER A 123 2.21 3.10 -1.06
CA SER A 123 2.41 1.78 -0.45
C SER A 123 3.83 1.27 -0.66
N SER A 124 4.58 1.14 0.42
CA SER A 124 6.01 0.87 0.39
C SER A 124 6.36 -0.27 1.34
N VAL A 125 7.27 -1.14 0.90
CA VAL A 125 7.92 -2.12 1.76
C VAL A 125 9.40 -1.82 1.79
N ILE A 126 9.89 -1.45 2.96
CA ILE A 126 11.27 -1.01 3.18
C ILE A 126 11.94 -2.01 4.09
N ILE A 127 13.13 -2.46 3.70
CA ILE A 127 13.92 -3.41 4.46
C ILE A 127 15.14 -2.68 4.96
N SER A 128 15.30 -2.63 6.28
CA SER A 128 16.41 -1.95 6.94
C SER A 128 17.25 -2.93 7.75
N PHE A 129 18.57 -2.77 7.62
CA PHE A 129 19.58 -3.50 8.38
C PHE A 129 20.11 -2.53 9.43
N ASP A 130 20.13 -2.96 10.69
CA ASP A 130 20.81 -2.24 11.77
C ASP A 130 22.30 -2.58 11.79
#